data_AF-A0A840AZJ2-F1
#
_entry.id   AF-A0A840AZJ2-F1
#
_cell.length_a   1.000
_cell.length_b   1.000
_cell.length_c   1.000
_cell.angle_alpha   90.00
_cell.angle_beta   90.00
_cell.angle_gamma   90.00
#
_symmetry.space_group_name_H-M   'P 1'
#
loop_
_entity.id
_entity.type
_entity.pdbx_description
1 polymer ?
#
loop_
_entity_poly.entity_id
_entity_poly.type
_entity_poly.pdbx_seq_one_letter_code
_entity_poly.pdbx_strand_id
1 'polypeptide(L)'
;MTLPTLLTLPNALGLFALVNLWTFMLFGFDKIRAAQGTWRVSEGTLLAWAFLGGTIGAYAGRALFRHKTRKQPFSSHLHQTAILHGLALALVGGWMLAG
;
A
#
# COMPACT_ATOMS: atom_id res chain seq x y z
N MET A 1 29.20 4.99 3.92
CA MET A 1 27.98 4.17 4.07
C MET A 1 27.81 3.36 2.79
N THR A 2 27.92 2.04 2.85
CA THR A 2 27.79 1.17 1.66
C THR A 2 26.33 0.75 1.50
N LEU A 3 25.81 0.71 0.27
CA LEU A 3 24.46 0.24 -0.07
C LEU A 3 23.97 -1.01 0.71
N PRO A 4 24.79 -2.05 0.98
CA PRO A 4 24.37 -3.21 1.78
C PRO A 4 24.09 -2.91 3.27
N THR A 5 24.71 -1.88 3.86
CA THR A 5 24.45 -1.49 5.27
C THR A 5 23.10 -0.78 5.45
N LEU A 6 22.56 -0.18 4.40
CA LEU A 6 21.23 0.44 4.41
C LEU A 6 20.09 -0.58 4.19
N LEU A 7 20.40 -1.75 3.63
CA LEU A 7 19.45 -2.83 3.34
C LEU A 7 19.48 -3.96 4.37
N THR A 8 19.97 -3.69 5.59
CA THR A 8 19.85 -4.64 6.70
C THR A 8 18.37 -4.89 7.02
N LEU A 9 18.01 -6.11 7.43
CA LEU A 9 16.64 -6.51 7.80
C LEU A 9 15.90 -5.46 8.65
N PRO A 10 16.48 -4.88 9.74
CA PRO A 10 15.80 -3.85 10.51
C PRO A 10 15.53 -2.56 9.73
N ASN A 11 16.43 -2.14 8.84
CA ASN A 11 16.24 -0.95 8.01
C ASN A 11 15.18 -1.18 6.91
N ALA A 12 15.17 -2.37 6.32
CA ALA A 12 14.15 -2.76 5.34
C ALA A 12 12.75 -2.83 5.96
N LEU A 13 12.63 -3.41 7.17
CA LEU A 13 11.38 -3.42 7.93
C LEU A 13 10.94 -2.01 8.33
N GLY A 14 11.88 -1.16 8.75
CA GLY A 14 11.62 0.24 9.05
C GLY A 14 11.07 1.00 7.83
N LEU A 15 11.70 0.84 6.66
CA LEU A 15 11.23 1.46 5.43
C LEU A 15 9.85 0.95 5.02
N PHE A 16 9.60 -0.36 5.14
CA PHE A 16 8.29 -0.95 4.88
C PHE A 16 7.20 -0.38 5.81
N ALA A 17 7.50 -0.25 7.10
CA ALA A 17 6.58 0.36 8.07
C ALA A 17 6.31 1.83 7.73
N LEU A 18 7.33 2.59 7.34
CA LEU A 18 7.19 3.99 6.92
C LEU A 18 6.33 4.12 5.66
N VAL A 19 6.52 3.28 4.65
CA VAL A 19 5.72 3.28 3.42
C VAL A 19 4.25 2.96 3.75
N ASN A 20 3.98 2.00 4.63
CA ASN A 20 2.62 1.67 5.06
C ASN A 20 1.99 2.81 5.87
N LEU A 21 2.73 3.42 6.78
CA LEU A 21 2.26 4.58 7.55
C LEU A 21 1.96 5.77 6.64
N TRP A 22 2.85 6.05 5.68
CA TRP A 22 2.67 7.10 4.70
C TRP A 22 1.43 6.87 3.83
N THR A 23 1.24 5.63 3.35
CA THR A 23 0.06 5.24 2.57
C THR A 23 -1.22 5.40 3.39
N PHE A 24 -1.19 5.03 4.67
CA PHE A 24 -2.31 5.24 5.58
C PHE A 24 -2.64 6.73 5.78
N MET A 25 -1.62 7.57 5.99
CA MET A 25 -1.80 9.02 6.14
C MET A 25 -2.38 9.66 4.88
N LEU A 26 -1.95 9.22 3.69
CA LEU A 26 -2.51 9.65 2.40
C LEU A 26 -4.01 9.38 2.29
N PHE A 27 -4.49 8.23 2.76
CA PHE A 27 -5.93 7.93 2.82
C PHE A 27 -6.69 8.83 3.80
N GLY A 28 -6.09 9.13 4.95
CA GLY A 28 -6.67 10.05 5.93
C GLY A 28 -6.76 11.47 5.39
N PHE A 29 -5.70 11.92 4.72
CA PHE A 29 -5.64 13.22 4.09
C PHE A 29 -6.65 13.36 2.93
N ASP A 30 -6.81 12.33 2.11
CA ASP A 30 -7.85 12.31 1.06
C ASP A 30 -9.26 12.45 1.67
N LYS A 31 -9.53 11.81 2.81
CA LYS A 31 -10.80 11.99 3.54
C LYS A 31 -10.99 13.41 4.05
N ILE A 32 -9.96 14.01 4.65
CA ILE A 32 -10.04 15.40 5.14
C ILE A 32 -10.34 16.35 3.99
N ARG A 33 -9.62 16.21 2.87
CA ARG A 33 -9.86 17.02 1.67
C ARG A 33 -11.24 16.79 1.06
N ALA A 34 -11.72 15.55 1.06
CA ALA A 34 -13.06 15.23 0.60
C ALA A 34 -14.15 15.87 1.48
N ALA A 35 -13.92 16.00 2.80
CA ALA A 35 -14.82 16.67 3.73
C ALA A 35 -14.76 18.21 3.59
N GLN A 36 -13.58 18.76 3.30
CA GLN A 36 -13.37 20.20 3.08
C GLN A 36 -13.77 20.67 1.67
N GLY A 37 -14.15 19.75 0.77
CA GLY A 37 -14.49 20.07 -0.61
C GLY A 37 -13.30 20.53 -1.46
N THR A 38 -12.07 20.26 -1.02
CA THR A 38 -10.84 20.69 -1.69
C THR A 38 -10.31 19.62 -2.66
N TRP A 39 -9.22 19.93 -3.37
CA TRP A 39 -8.63 19.04 -4.38
C TRP A 39 -8.24 17.67 -3.81
N ARG A 40 -8.92 16.62 -4.29
CA ARG A 40 -8.74 15.23 -3.83
C ARG A 40 -7.45 14.61 -4.35
N VAL A 41 -6.89 13.67 -3.61
CA VAL A 41 -5.72 12.91 -4.06
C VAL A 41 -6.14 11.99 -5.21
N SER A 42 -5.34 11.95 -6.27
CA SER A 42 -5.63 11.09 -7.42
C SER A 42 -5.68 9.61 -6.99
N GLU A 43 -6.62 8.87 -7.55
CA GLU A 43 -6.75 7.43 -7.28
C GLU A 43 -5.49 6.67 -7.72
N GLY A 44 -4.85 7.11 -8.81
CA GLY A 44 -3.59 6.55 -9.28
C GLY A 44 -2.46 6.68 -8.26
N THR A 45 -2.33 7.81 -7.57
CA THR A 45 -1.31 8.00 -6.53
C THR A 45 -1.54 7.05 -5.35
N LEU A 46 -2.78 6.91 -4.90
CA LEU A 46 -3.12 5.99 -3.80
C LEU A 46 -2.84 4.52 -4.18
N LEU A 47 -3.15 4.13 -5.42
CA LEU A 47 -2.86 2.79 -5.94
C LEU A 47 -1.36 2.56 -6.13
N ALA A 48 -0.61 3.56 -6.58
CA ALA A 48 0.85 3.47 -6.73
C ALA A 48 1.53 3.23 -5.38
N TRP A 49 1.14 3.96 -4.33
CA TRP A 49 1.66 3.73 -2.98
C TRP A 49 1.27 2.37 -2.41
N ALA A 50 0.04 1.90 -2.67
CA ALA A 50 -0.37 0.55 -2.33
C ALA A 50 0.47 -0.51 -3.06
N PHE A 51 0.77 -0.30 -4.35
CA PHE A 51 1.57 -1.21 -5.16
C PHE A 51 3.06 -1.23 -4.77
N LEU A 52 3.61 -0.12 -4.29
CA LEU A 52 5.00 -0.01 -3.84
C LEU A 52 5.27 -0.69 -2.47
N GLY A 53 4.28 -1.34 -1.86
CA GLY A 53 4.40 -2.01 -0.57
C GLY A 53 3.54 -1.42 0.54
N GLY A 54 2.75 -0.39 0.23
CA GLY A 54 1.81 0.24 1.16
C GLY A 54 0.46 -0.48 1.29
N THR A 55 0.32 -1.70 0.79
CA THR A 55 -0.96 -2.43 0.69
C THR A 55 -1.64 -2.57 2.06
N ILE A 56 -0.87 -2.85 3.12
CA ILE A 56 -1.42 -2.96 4.48
C ILE A 56 -1.95 -1.60 4.95
N GLY A 57 -1.16 -0.54 4.78
CA GLY A 57 -1.55 0.83 5.09
C GLY A 57 -2.76 1.32 4.29
N ALA A 58 -2.86 0.92 3.02
CA ALA A 58 -3.99 1.23 2.15
C ALA A 58 -5.28 0.55 2.62
N TYR A 59 -5.24 -0.75 2.96
CA TYR A 59 -6.39 -1.46 3.51
C TYR A 59 -6.79 -0.92 4.89
N ALA A 60 -5.82 -0.66 5.77
CA ALA A 60 -6.06 -0.07 7.09
C ALA A 60 -6.71 1.33 6.97
N GLY A 61 -6.19 2.19 6.10
CA GLY A 61 -6.73 3.51 5.85
C GLY A 61 -8.14 3.42 5.27
N ARG A 62 -8.35 2.56 4.28
CA ARG A 62 -9.66 2.32 3.67
C ARG A 62 -10.70 1.83 4.70
N ALA A 63 -10.30 0.92 5.60
CA ALA A 63 -11.17 0.38 6.63
C ALA A 63 -11.51 1.43 7.70
N LEU A 64 -10.51 2.13 8.24
CA LEU A 64 -10.70 3.12 9.31
C LEU A 64 -11.46 4.35 8.83
N PHE A 65 -11.09 4.89 7.66
CA PHE A 65 -11.70 6.10 7.15
C PHE A 65 -13.06 5.84 6.49
N ARG A 66 -13.38 4.56 6.22
CA ARG A 66 -14.58 4.11 5.46
C ARG A 66 -14.75 4.91 4.15
N HIS A 67 -13.61 5.32 3.59
CA HIS A 67 -13.55 6.21 2.42
C HIS A 67 -13.21 5.36 1.19
N LYS A 68 -13.91 5.61 0.06
CA LYS A 68 -13.74 4.87 -1.21
C LYS A 68 -13.87 3.34 -1.11
N THR A 69 -14.73 2.84 -0.22
CA THR A 69 -14.97 1.39 -0.07
C THR A 69 -15.84 0.79 -1.19
N ARG A 70 -16.75 1.59 -1.78
CA ARG A 70 -17.67 1.17 -2.85
C ARG A 70 -17.47 1.86 -4.20
N LYS A 71 -16.64 2.91 -4.30
CA LYS A 71 -16.39 3.56 -5.59
C LYS A 71 -15.52 2.65 -6.45
N GLN A 72 -16.11 2.10 -7.50
CA GLN A 72 -15.39 1.50 -8.61
C GLN A 72 -14.91 2.62 -9.54
N PRO A 73 -13.71 2.54 -10.12
CA PRO A 73 -12.83 1.36 -10.23
C PRO A 73 -11.81 1.18 -9.09
N PHE A 74 -11.69 2.12 -8.15
CA PHE A 74 -10.63 2.10 -7.11
C PHE A 74 -10.55 0.81 -6.29
N SER A 75 -11.70 0.31 -5.81
CA SER A 75 -11.75 -0.92 -5.02
C SER A 75 -11.27 -2.14 -5.82
N SER A 76 -11.59 -2.23 -7.11
CA SER A 76 -11.14 -3.33 -7.96
C SER A 76 -9.63 -3.33 -8.12
N HIS A 77 -9.04 -2.18 -8.44
CA HIS A 77 -7.60 -2.06 -8.62
C HIS A 77 -6.82 -2.40 -7.34
N LEU A 78 -7.29 -1.96 -6.17
CA LEU A 78 -6.63 -2.29 -4.90
C LEU A 78 -6.64 -3.81 -4.62
N HIS A 79 -7.73 -4.51 -4.93
CA HIS A 79 -7.78 -5.98 -4.80
C HIS A 79 -6.84 -6.66 -5.78
N GLN A 80 -6.77 -6.21 -7.03
CA GLN A 80 -5.81 -6.72 -8.01
C GLN A 80 -4.37 -6.56 -7.49
N THR A 81 -4.07 -5.41 -6.88
CA THR A 81 -2.75 -5.12 -6.30
C THR A 81 -2.39 -6.13 -5.19
N ALA A 82 -3.35 -6.45 -4.32
CA ALA A 82 -3.16 -7.41 -3.24
C ALA A 82 -3.03 -8.86 -3.74
N ILE A 83 -3.83 -9.25 -4.72
CA ILE A 83 -3.75 -10.58 -5.35
C ILE A 83 -2.39 -10.78 -6.02
N LEU A 84 -1.90 -9.77 -6.74
CA LEU A 84 -0.57 -9.83 -7.38
C LEU A 84 0.55 -10.03 -6.36
N HIS A 85 0.51 -9.33 -5.22
CA HIS A 85 1.49 -9.54 -4.15
C HIS A 85 1.40 -10.95 -3.54
N GLY A 86 0.18 -11.44 -3.30
CA GLY A 86 -0.04 -12.79 -2.78
C GLY A 86 0.48 -13.88 -3.74
N LEU A 87 0.21 -13.74 -5.04
CA LEU A 87 0.71 -14.66 -6.06
C LEU A 87 2.23 -14.62 -6.16
N ALA A 88 2.84 -13.44 -6.15
CA ALA A 88 4.30 -13.32 -6.17
C ALA A 88 4.94 -14.04 -4.98
N LEU A 89 4.39 -13.86 -3.77
CA LEU A 89 4.86 -14.55 -2.57
C LEU A 89 4.67 -16.08 -2.67
N ALA A 90 3.54 -16.54 -3.20
CA ALA A 90 3.27 -17.97 -3.38
C ALA A 90 4.22 -18.61 -4.40
N LEU A 91 4.52 -17.93 -5.51
CA LEU A 91 5.48 -18.40 -6.52
C LEU A 91 6.90 -18.48 -5.96
N VAL A 92 7.33 -17.46 -5.23
CA VAL A 92 8.66 -17.45 -4.58
C VAL A 92 8.75 -18.54 -3.52
N GLY A 93 7.73 -18.67 -2.66
CA GLY A 93 7.68 -19.72 -1.64
C GLY A 93 7.64 -21.11 -2.26
N GLY A 94 6.86 -21.32 -3.32
CA GLY A 94 6.81 -22.57 -4.06
C GLY A 94 8.15 -22.92 -4.69
N TRP A 95 8.84 -21.96 -5.30
CA TRP A 95 10.18 -22.15 -5.84
C TRP A 95 11.21 -22.50 -4.75
N MET A 96 11.12 -21.87 -3.58
CA MET A 96 11.98 -22.15 -2.43
C MET A 96 11.73 -23.52 -1.78
N LEU A 97 10.51 -24.07 -1.91
CA LEU A 97 10.15 -25.38 -1.35
C LEU A 97 10.34 -26.54 -2.34
N ALA A 98 10.36 -26.24 -3.65
CA ALA A 98 10.54 -27.22 -4.72
C ALA A 98 11.99 -27.34 -5.20
N GLY A 99 12.89 -26.44 -4.76
CA GLY A 99 14.33 -26.53 -4.94
C GLY A 99 15.02 -27.14 -3.72
#